data_AF-A0A955DTK6-F1
#
_entry.id   AF-A0A955DTK6-F1
#
_cell.length_a   1.000
_cell.length_b   1.000
_cell.length_c   1.000
_cell.angle_alpha   90.00
_cell.angle_beta   90.00
_cell.angle_gamma   90.00
#
_symmetry.space_group_name_H-M   'P 1'
#
loop_
_entity.id
_entity.type
_entity.pdbx_description
1 polymer ?
#
loop_
_entity_poly.entity_id
_entity_poly.type
_entity_poly.pdbx_seq_one_letter_code
_entity_poly.pdbx_strand_id
1 'polypeptide(L)'
;PAPGAGLSVHLAGDRVVGTSGRYPTGWRHTDEARLTENEAVSLALAQSPGSARVGRPRLIWVDGRLHHHEDGEAFLAWEVQIDGAGRGARTVRLDAVTGDVLYDRSAESHAPLNFEIDDADAFIDDSSICFYPITPACSDEDPSCPAGSVTEAFDWMNDAHAYFETRHGFHAWDDEQVELIVDADLSSPAAYKKWPCDQIKFGPGKLEAPGVFFHEWTHGIDQATKALDTNPKTGAVKEHLANMFGMHRVRQDVPDTFDMFAGITSEEGISELGSGVPVDLSGWDDDAEDPHANRNVLDLAARRSWIGANTTGLPIPPMGDEAISRLYWEAFEHQFQPYMLHIDLPYYLLSMALILQQQDDAIGCTGPACMTSDARCGLHNAWASVGFLPPADDCATFEPWWSIGAPNTVDPDQDGVSSLYDLCPEVWEK
;
A
#
# COMPACT_ATOMS: atom_id res chain seq x y z
N PRO A 1 -4.18 8.84 -14.12
CA PRO A 1 -3.67 8.76 -12.74
C PRO A 1 -2.18 9.12 -12.70
N ALA A 2 -1.79 10.05 -11.84
CA ALA A 2 -0.38 10.23 -11.53
C ALA A 2 -0.08 9.43 -10.25
N PRO A 3 0.86 8.47 -10.23
CA PRO A 3 1.38 7.96 -8.98
C PRO A 3 1.87 9.14 -8.12
N GLY A 4 1.33 9.25 -6.89
CA GLY A 4 1.59 10.39 -6.00
C GLY A 4 0.70 11.63 -6.20
N ALA A 5 -0.18 11.66 -7.20
CA ALA A 5 -1.23 12.68 -7.34
C ALA A 5 -2.63 12.08 -7.24
N GLY A 6 -3.29 12.31 -6.12
CA GLY A 6 -4.71 12.02 -5.96
C GLY A 6 -5.40 13.15 -5.22
N LEU A 7 -6.60 13.48 -5.69
CA LEU A 7 -7.53 14.34 -5.00
C LEU A 7 -8.78 13.53 -4.71
N SER A 8 -8.96 13.20 -3.45
CA SER A 8 -10.23 12.70 -2.95
C SER A 8 -11.12 13.90 -2.69
N VAL A 9 -12.32 13.88 -3.26
CA VAL A 9 -13.36 14.87 -2.98
C VAL A 9 -14.38 14.20 -2.08
N HIS A 10 -14.46 14.65 -0.84
CA HIS A 10 -15.42 14.15 0.14
C HIS A 10 -16.75 14.85 -0.08
N LEU A 11 -17.80 14.09 -0.39
CA LEU A 11 -19.14 14.61 -0.67
C LEU A 11 -20.10 14.31 0.48
N ALA A 12 -20.98 15.26 0.79
CA ALA A 12 -22.18 15.03 1.60
C ALA A 12 -23.39 15.43 0.75
N GLY A 13 -24.04 14.44 0.13
CA GLY A 13 -25.04 14.69 -0.91
C GLY A 13 -24.42 15.29 -2.17
N ASP A 14 -24.92 16.44 -2.60
CA ASP A 14 -24.41 17.23 -3.74
C ASP A 14 -23.31 18.23 -3.35
N ARG A 15 -22.92 18.28 -2.07
CA ARG A 15 -21.96 19.25 -1.56
C ARG A 15 -20.58 18.64 -1.34
N VAL A 16 -19.54 19.30 -1.84
CA VAL A 16 -18.15 19.04 -1.44
C VAL A 16 -17.94 19.54 -0.01
N VAL A 17 -17.65 18.63 0.91
CA VAL A 17 -17.37 18.94 2.32
C VAL A 17 -15.89 18.91 2.67
N GLY A 18 -15.06 18.36 1.80
CA GLY A 18 -13.62 18.36 1.95
C GLY A 18 -12.94 17.89 0.68
N THR A 19 -11.66 18.20 0.59
CA THR A 19 -10.76 17.60 -0.39
C THR A 19 -9.54 17.10 0.36
N SER A 20 -9.05 15.92 0.02
CA SER A 20 -7.84 15.37 0.61
C SER A 20 -6.92 14.79 -0.46
N GLY A 21 -5.63 14.70 -0.14
CA GLY A 21 -4.58 14.30 -1.08
C GLY A 21 -3.70 15.46 -1.52
N ARG A 22 -2.79 15.19 -2.47
CA ARG A 22 -1.77 16.14 -2.92
C ARG A 22 -1.74 16.13 -4.45
N TYR A 23 -1.74 17.31 -5.05
CA TYR A 23 -1.38 17.46 -6.46
C TYR A 23 0.07 17.91 -6.58
N PRO A 24 0.83 17.39 -7.56
CA PRO A 24 2.07 17.99 -7.99
C PRO A 24 1.81 19.45 -8.36
N THR A 25 2.68 20.32 -7.87
CA THR A 25 2.70 21.74 -8.26
C THR A 25 3.64 21.89 -9.44
N GLY A 26 3.27 22.66 -10.47
CA GLY A 26 4.13 22.88 -11.64
C GLY A 26 3.96 21.82 -12.72
N TRP A 27 2.83 21.84 -13.42
CA TRP A 27 2.57 20.95 -14.54
C TRP A 27 3.25 21.52 -15.79
N ARG A 28 4.12 20.73 -16.44
CA ARG A 28 4.46 21.04 -17.84
C ARG A 28 3.22 20.77 -18.68
N HIS A 29 2.55 21.86 -19.08
CA HIS A 29 1.25 21.91 -19.79
C HIS A 29 1.16 21.21 -21.16
N THR A 30 2.10 20.34 -21.52
CA THR A 30 1.89 19.48 -22.69
C THR A 30 1.13 18.24 -22.24
N ASP A 31 -0.19 18.35 -22.26
CA ASP A 31 -1.11 17.28 -21.84
C ASP A 31 -1.15 16.09 -22.83
N GLU A 32 -0.45 16.20 -23.98
CA GLU A 32 -0.45 15.21 -25.04
C GLU A 32 0.92 14.52 -25.16
N ALA A 33 0.90 13.19 -25.05
CA ALA A 33 2.03 12.35 -25.41
C ALA A 33 2.36 12.53 -26.90
N ARG A 34 3.61 12.84 -27.23
CA ARG A 34 4.10 12.86 -28.62
C ARG A 34 4.53 11.48 -29.08
N LEU A 35 4.99 10.65 -28.14
CA LEU A 35 5.28 9.25 -28.40
C LEU A 35 4.00 8.42 -28.35
N THR A 36 3.84 7.58 -29.36
CA THR A 36 2.87 6.48 -29.34
C THR A 36 3.32 5.36 -28.42
N GLU A 37 2.37 4.49 -28.02
CA GLU A 37 2.65 3.28 -27.23
C GLU A 37 3.78 2.43 -27.85
N ASN A 38 3.76 2.25 -29.17
CA ASN A 38 4.75 1.44 -29.89
C ASN A 38 6.13 2.09 -29.97
N GLU A 39 6.19 3.42 -30.09
CA GLU A 39 7.46 4.16 -30.06
C GLU A 39 8.09 4.08 -28.68
N ALA A 40 7.31 4.25 -27.61
CA ALA A 40 7.79 4.08 -26.25
C ALA A 40 8.33 2.67 -25.99
N VAL A 41 7.61 1.62 -26.41
CA VAL A 41 8.11 0.23 -26.33
C VAL A 41 9.41 0.05 -27.09
N SER A 42 9.49 0.59 -28.31
CA SER A 42 10.70 0.47 -29.14
C SER A 42 11.89 1.16 -28.48
N LEU A 43 11.68 2.34 -27.88
CA LEU A 43 12.70 3.08 -27.14
C LEU A 43 13.14 2.34 -25.88
N ALA A 44 12.21 1.79 -25.10
CA ALA A 44 12.53 1.01 -23.90
C ALA A 44 13.33 -0.25 -24.24
N LEU A 45 12.94 -0.99 -25.27
CA LEU A 45 13.67 -2.18 -25.74
C LEU A 45 15.05 -1.83 -26.33
N ALA A 46 15.21 -0.63 -26.91
CA ALA A 46 16.51 -0.17 -27.38
C ALA A 46 17.51 0.09 -26.23
N GLN A 47 17.03 0.40 -25.01
CA GLN A 47 17.88 0.53 -23.82
C GLN A 47 18.38 -0.83 -23.29
N SER A 48 17.71 -1.92 -23.65
CA SER A 48 18.04 -3.28 -23.19
C SER A 48 17.98 -4.28 -24.34
N PRO A 49 19.00 -4.32 -25.22
CA PRO A 49 19.01 -5.22 -26.36
C PRO A 49 18.85 -6.69 -25.95
N GLY A 50 17.90 -7.39 -26.60
CA GLY A 50 17.57 -8.78 -26.29
C GLY A 50 16.40 -8.95 -25.31
N SER A 51 15.92 -7.84 -24.74
CA SER A 51 14.70 -7.81 -23.95
C SER A 51 13.44 -8.01 -24.79
N ALA A 52 12.37 -8.48 -24.17
CA ALA A 52 11.01 -8.45 -24.69
C ALA A 52 10.09 -7.65 -23.77
N ARG A 53 9.00 -7.11 -24.32
CA ARG A 53 8.00 -6.38 -23.54
C ARG A 53 7.22 -7.35 -22.64
N VAL A 54 7.01 -6.97 -21.40
CA VAL A 54 6.10 -7.63 -20.45
C VAL A 54 4.86 -6.77 -20.29
N GLY A 55 3.67 -7.32 -20.51
CA GLY A 55 2.41 -6.57 -20.35
C GLY A 55 2.20 -5.41 -21.35
N ARG A 56 1.28 -4.50 -20.99
CA ARG A 56 0.90 -3.33 -21.80
C ARG A 56 1.54 -2.07 -21.22
N PRO A 57 2.17 -1.20 -22.03
CA PRO A 57 2.67 0.08 -21.56
C PRO A 57 1.56 0.97 -21.03
N ARG A 58 1.88 1.79 -20.04
CA ARG A 58 0.93 2.71 -19.41
C ARG A 58 1.39 4.14 -19.61
N LEU A 59 0.46 5.03 -19.95
CA LEU A 59 0.70 6.45 -19.95
C LEU A 59 0.30 7.00 -18.57
N ILE A 60 1.28 7.51 -17.84
CA ILE A 60 1.13 7.96 -16.45
C ILE A 60 1.71 9.36 -16.28
N TRP A 61 1.17 10.13 -15.35
CA TRP A 61 1.84 11.34 -14.88
C TRP A 61 2.79 10.95 -13.75
N VAL A 62 4.00 11.48 -13.71
CA VAL A 62 4.99 11.12 -12.69
C VAL A 62 5.45 12.39 -12.00
N ASP A 63 5.47 12.38 -10.67
CA ASP A 63 6.00 13.46 -9.86
C ASP A 63 7.53 13.48 -9.95
N GLY A 64 8.11 14.53 -10.53
CA GLY A 64 9.56 14.63 -10.72
C GLY A 64 10.37 14.59 -9.42
N ARG A 65 9.75 14.89 -8.27
CA ARG A 65 10.39 14.81 -6.95
C ARG A 65 10.72 13.38 -6.55
N LEU A 66 9.94 12.39 -6.99
CA LEU A 66 10.21 10.97 -6.75
C LEU A 66 11.43 10.45 -7.53
N HIS A 67 11.95 11.24 -8.47
CA HIS A 67 13.06 10.88 -9.33
C HIS A 67 14.20 11.92 -9.29
N HIS A 68 14.28 12.70 -8.20
CA HIS A 68 15.32 13.71 -7.98
C HIS A 68 15.45 14.74 -9.12
N HIS A 69 14.38 15.03 -9.86
CA HIS A 69 14.39 16.16 -10.78
C HIS A 69 14.38 17.46 -9.97
N GLU A 70 15.40 18.30 -10.20
CA GLU A 70 15.67 19.52 -9.42
C GLU A 70 14.48 20.50 -9.38
N ASP A 71 13.63 20.48 -10.39
CA ASP A 71 12.46 21.34 -10.55
C ASP A 71 11.19 20.78 -9.90
N GLY A 72 11.15 19.48 -9.58
CA GLY A 72 10.01 18.83 -8.93
C GLY A 72 8.70 18.87 -9.73
N GLU A 73 8.78 19.19 -11.03
CA GLU A 73 7.63 19.27 -11.92
C GLU A 73 7.08 17.87 -12.24
N ALA A 74 5.76 17.76 -12.40
CA ALA A 74 5.18 16.53 -12.91
C ALA A 74 5.28 16.48 -14.44
N PHE A 75 5.58 15.30 -14.97
CA PHE A 75 5.67 15.04 -16.40
C PHE A 75 4.86 13.82 -16.81
N LEU A 76 4.40 13.83 -18.06
CA LEU A 76 3.72 12.69 -18.66
C LEU A 76 4.77 11.69 -19.13
N ALA A 77 4.69 10.44 -18.69
CA ALA A 77 5.64 9.39 -19.02
C ALA A 77 4.96 8.10 -19.48
N TRP A 78 5.62 7.39 -20.39
CA TRP A 78 5.31 6.01 -20.70
C TRP A 78 6.06 5.09 -19.75
N GLU A 79 5.33 4.31 -18.95
CA GLU A 79 5.88 3.21 -18.18
C GLU A 79 5.82 1.92 -19.00
N VAL A 80 6.99 1.34 -19.28
CA VAL A 80 7.16 0.13 -20.07
C VAL A 80 7.84 -0.93 -19.21
N GLN A 81 7.16 -2.04 -19.01
CA GLN A 81 7.74 -3.23 -18.39
C GLN A 81 8.43 -4.07 -19.48
N ILE A 82 9.70 -4.43 -19.26
CA ILE A 82 10.49 -5.27 -20.17
C ILE A 82 11.14 -6.41 -19.38
N ASP A 83 11.33 -7.58 -20.00
CA ASP A 83 12.21 -8.60 -19.44
C ASP A 83 13.67 -8.14 -19.62
N GLY A 84 14.56 -8.45 -18.70
CA GLY A 84 15.94 -7.97 -18.71
C GLY A 84 16.88 -8.83 -19.55
N ALA A 85 16.40 -9.53 -20.58
CA ALA A 85 17.21 -10.48 -21.35
C ALA A 85 17.94 -11.52 -20.46
N GLY A 86 17.26 -12.01 -19.41
CA GLY A 86 17.84 -12.91 -18.39
C GLY A 86 18.26 -12.23 -17.08
N ARG A 87 18.11 -10.90 -16.96
CA ARG A 87 18.43 -10.10 -15.76
C ARG A 87 17.20 -9.71 -14.92
N GLY A 88 16.09 -10.44 -15.03
CA GLY A 88 14.83 -10.12 -14.36
C GLY A 88 14.01 -9.03 -15.05
N ALA A 89 12.78 -8.79 -14.61
CA ALA A 89 11.93 -7.73 -15.17
C ALA A 89 12.49 -6.34 -14.84
N ARG A 90 12.27 -5.36 -15.73
CA ARG A 90 12.71 -3.96 -15.58
C ARG A 90 11.55 -3.02 -15.93
N THR A 91 11.44 -1.93 -15.18
CA THR A 91 10.53 -0.83 -15.49
C THR A 91 11.31 0.32 -16.10
N VAL A 92 10.97 0.71 -17.33
CA VAL A 92 11.52 1.89 -17.99
C VAL A 92 10.42 2.95 -18.08
N ARG A 93 10.63 4.14 -17.50
CA ARG A 93 9.79 5.31 -17.72
C ARG A 93 10.47 6.26 -18.68
N LEU A 94 9.76 6.54 -19.77
CA LEU A 94 10.20 7.43 -20.84
C LEU A 94 9.35 8.68 -20.82
N ASP A 95 9.95 9.85 -20.99
CA ASP A 95 9.20 11.10 -21.16
C ASP A 95 8.31 10.95 -22.39
N ALA A 96 7.00 11.12 -22.21
CA ALA A 96 6.03 10.87 -23.28
C ALA A 96 6.12 11.90 -24.42
N VAL A 97 6.86 13.00 -24.23
CA VAL A 97 7.05 14.10 -25.18
C VAL A 97 8.40 14.00 -25.88
N THR A 98 9.49 13.77 -25.14
CA THR A 98 10.86 13.76 -25.69
C THR A 98 11.39 12.36 -25.99
N GLY A 99 10.87 11.34 -25.29
CA GLY A 99 11.41 9.99 -25.32
C GLY A 99 12.69 9.80 -24.51
N ASP A 100 13.08 10.80 -23.73
CA ASP A 100 14.19 10.68 -22.79
C ASP A 100 13.85 9.63 -21.74
N VAL A 101 14.86 8.84 -21.36
CA VAL A 101 14.73 7.88 -20.26
C VAL A 101 14.77 8.68 -18.96
N LEU A 102 13.62 8.75 -18.29
CA LEU A 102 13.46 9.43 -17.01
C LEU A 102 13.82 8.51 -15.86
N TYR A 103 13.49 7.24 -16.04
CA TYR A 103 13.73 6.19 -15.07
C TYR A 103 14.03 4.92 -15.84
N ASP A 104 15.20 4.35 -15.64
CA ASP A 104 15.53 3.02 -16.11
C ASP A 104 16.21 2.30 -14.96
N ARG A 105 15.39 1.71 -14.11
CA ARG A 105 15.88 0.96 -12.95
C ARG A 105 15.93 -0.51 -13.34
N SER A 106 17.14 -1.04 -13.49
CA SER A 106 17.34 -2.48 -13.53
C SER A 106 17.36 -3.02 -12.10
N ALA A 107 16.88 -4.25 -11.89
CA ALA A 107 17.07 -4.96 -10.63
C ALA A 107 18.56 -5.11 -10.23
N GLU A 108 19.49 -4.88 -11.16
CA GLU A 108 20.94 -4.91 -10.92
C GLU A 108 21.57 -3.54 -10.59
N SER A 109 20.82 -2.43 -10.74
CA SER A 109 21.34 -1.06 -10.54
C SER A 109 21.22 -0.56 -9.11
N HIS A 110 20.63 -1.36 -8.24
CA HIS A 110 20.59 -1.06 -6.84
C HIS A 110 22.00 -1.10 -6.25
N ALA A 111 22.34 -0.08 -5.47
CA ALA A 111 23.43 -0.27 -4.52
C ALA A 111 23.11 -1.56 -3.73
N PRO A 112 24.11 -2.40 -3.42
CA PRO A 112 23.88 -3.49 -2.50
C PRO A 112 23.17 -2.93 -1.26
N LEU A 113 22.15 -3.63 -0.79
CA LEU A 113 21.43 -3.23 0.42
C LEU A 113 22.44 -3.05 1.53
N ASN A 114 22.51 -1.83 2.06
CA ASN A 114 23.29 -1.53 3.23
C ASN A 114 22.35 -1.65 4.43
N PHE A 115 22.55 -2.68 5.23
CA PHE A 115 21.77 -2.91 6.44
C PHE A 115 22.65 -2.61 7.64
N GLU A 116 22.19 -1.67 8.48
CA GLU A 116 22.84 -1.35 9.74
C GLU A 116 21.96 -1.86 10.88
N ILE A 117 22.52 -2.76 11.70
CA ILE A 117 21.83 -3.32 12.86
C ILE A 117 22.54 -2.89 14.12
N ASP A 118 21.84 -2.11 14.92
CA ASP A 118 22.25 -1.72 16.26
C ASP A 118 21.60 -2.62 17.30
N ASP A 119 22.40 -3.12 18.24
CA ASP A 119 21.90 -3.75 19.46
C ASP A 119 21.91 -2.70 20.57
N ALA A 120 20.72 -2.35 21.05
CA ALA A 120 20.56 -1.34 22.09
C ALA A 120 20.89 -1.87 23.50
N ASP A 121 21.08 -3.18 23.71
CA ASP A 121 21.31 -3.85 25.01
C ASP A 121 20.37 -3.33 26.11
N ALA A 122 19.11 -3.06 25.75
CA ALA A 122 18.07 -2.43 26.57
C ALA A 122 18.46 -1.09 27.22
N PHE A 123 19.48 -0.39 26.70
CA PHE A 123 19.97 0.86 27.28
C PHE A 123 19.28 2.11 26.72
N ILE A 124 18.62 1.98 25.56
CA ILE A 124 18.06 3.11 24.85
C ILE A 124 16.54 3.12 24.96
N ASP A 125 16.02 4.23 25.48
CA ASP A 125 14.59 4.51 25.53
C ASP A 125 14.06 5.03 24.18
N ASP A 126 12.73 4.93 23.99
CA ASP A 126 12.07 5.32 22.73
C ASP A 126 12.31 6.81 22.34
N SER A 127 12.65 7.66 23.31
CA SER A 127 12.73 9.11 23.14
C SER A 127 14.07 9.63 22.62
N SER A 128 15.13 8.83 22.73
CA SER A 128 16.51 9.30 22.56
C SER A 128 17.30 8.62 21.44
N ILE A 129 16.73 7.56 20.86
CA ILE A 129 17.45 6.64 19.98
C ILE A 129 18.05 7.29 18.73
N CYS A 130 17.33 8.22 18.10
CA CYS A 130 17.77 8.84 16.85
C CYS A 130 18.97 9.78 17.02
N PHE A 131 19.42 10.01 18.26
CA PHE A 131 20.50 10.93 18.59
C PHE A 131 21.67 10.25 19.28
N TYR A 132 21.56 8.94 19.55
CA TYR A 132 22.67 8.20 20.11
C TYR A 132 23.54 7.66 18.98
N PRO A 133 24.84 8.02 18.95
CA PRO A 133 25.78 7.34 18.08
C PRO A 133 25.99 5.94 18.65
N ILE A 134 25.15 5.00 18.22
CA ILE A 134 25.37 3.59 18.47
C ILE A 134 26.43 3.14 17.48
N THR A 135 27.34 2.30 17.95
CA THR A 135 28.23 1.60 17.02
C THR A 135 27.48 0.36 16.58
N PRO A 136 27.30 0.14 15.27
CA PRO A 136 26.60 -1.04 14.76
C PRO A 136 27.12 -2.30 15.42
N ALA A 137 26.18 -3.07 15.94
CA ALA A 137 26.49 -4.43 16.39
C ALA A 137 26.81 -5.31 15.19
N CYS A 138 26.25 -4.99 14.02
CA CYS A 138 26.43 -5.70 12.76
C CYS A 138 26.10 -4.77 11.58
N SER A 139 26.83 -4.92 10.48
CA SER A 139 26.44 -4.40 9.17
C SER A 139 26.63 -5.49 8.11
N ASP A 140 26.03 -5.35 6.93
CA ASP A 140 26.18 -6.31 5.83
C ASP A 140 27.64 -6.46 5.36
N GLU A 141 28.51 -5.48 5.66
CA GLU A 141 29.93 -5.55 5.37
C GLU A 141 30.78 -6.23 6.47
N ASP A 142 30.21 -6.54 7.64
CA ASP A 142 30.92 -7.21 8.74
C ASP A 142 30.48 -8.69 8.89
N PRO A 143 31.30 -9.66 8.45
CA PRO A 143 30.97 -11.08 8.60
C PRO A 143 31.05 -11.59 10.04
N SER A 144 31.39 -10.74 11.02
CA SER A 144 31.55 -11.10 12.43
C SER A 144 30.34 -10.77 13.31
N CYS A 145 29.17 -10.54 12.70
CA CYS A 145 27.92 -10.24 13.39
C CYS A 145 27.66 -11.19 14.58
N PRO A 146 27.30 -10.65 15.75
CA PRO A 146 26.93 -11.43 16.92
C PRO A 146 25.79 -12.41 16.60
N ALA A 147 25.89 -13.63 17.14
CA ALA A 147 24.78 -14.57 17.12
C ALA A 147 23.63 -14.07 18.01
N GLY A 148 22.39 -14.41 17.68
CA GLY A 148 21.20 -14.01 18.45
C GLY A 148 20.28 -13.09 17.64
N SER A 149 19.66 -12.13 18.33
CA SER A 149 18.70 -11.15 17.77
C SER A 149 19.25 -10.38 16.58
N VAL A 150 20.55 -10.06 16.58
CA VAL A 150 21.22 -9.36 15.47
C VAL A 150 21.27 -10.21 14.18
N THR A 151 21.61 -11.50 14.29
CA THR A 151 21.59 -12.40 13.12
C THR A 151 20.16 -12.60 12.61
N GLU A 152 19.22 -12.80 13.53
CA GLU A 152 17.80 -12.94 13.18
C GLU A 152 17.24 -11.69 12.50
N ALA A 153 17.61 -10.50 12.98
CA ALA A 153 17.25 -9.23 12.34
C ALA A 153 17.77 -9.16 10.91
N PHE A 154 19.03 -9.54 10.70
CA PHE A 154 19.63 -9.55 9.37
C PHE A 154 18.90 -10.51 8.43
N ASP A 155 18.56 -11.70 8.89
CA ASP A 155 17.79 -12.68 8.11
C ASP A 155 16.39 -12.12 7.76
N TRP A 156 15.71 -11.48 8.70
CA TRP A 156 14.40 -10.88 8.45
C TRP A 156 14.43 -9.65 7.54
N MET A 157 15.46 -8.80 7.62
CA MET A 157 15.64 -7.67 6.70
C MET A 157 15.82 -8.16 5.27
N ASN A 158 16.66 -9.18 5.07
CA ASN A 158 16.84 -9.80 3.75
C ASN A 158 15.55 -10.44 3.24
N ASP A 159 14.82 -11.15 4.10
CA ASP A 159 13.57 -11.80 3.73
C ASP A 159 12.48 -10.78 3.38
N ALA A 160 12.34 -9.69 4.16
CA ALA A 160 11.40 -8.62 3.87
C ALA A 160 11.73 -7.91 2.57
N HIS A 161 13.00 -7.56 2.35
CA HIS A 161 13.43 -7.01 1.08
C HIS A 161 13.14 -7.95 -0.08
N ALA A 162 13.58 -9.20 -0.01
CA ALA A 162 13.38 -10.18 -1.07
C ALA A 162 11.90 -10.42 -1.37
N TYR A 163 11.05 -10.42 -0.34
CA TYR A 163 9.60 -10.50 -0.47
C TYR A 163 9.05 -9.33 -1.29
N PHE A 164 9.32 -8.08 -0.89
CA PHE A 164 8.79 -6.91 -1.61
C PHE A 164 9.42 -6.75 -3.00
N GLU A 165 10.71 -7.03 -3.17
CA GLU A 165 11.39 -6.94 -4.45
C GLU A 165 10.86 -7.99 -5.44
N THR A 166 10.87 -9.27 -5.04
CA THR A 166 10.48 -10.37 -5.93
C THR A 166 9.00 -10.28 -6.29
N ARG A 167 8.15 -9.89 -5.33
CA ARG A 167 6.71 -9.97 -5.48
C ARG A 167 6.10 -8.70 -6.05
N HIS A 168 6.66 -7.57 -5.67
CA HIS A 168 6.06 -6.26 -5.90
C HIS A 168 6.96 -5.35 -6.73
N GLY A 169 8.18 -5.78 -7.05
CA GLY A 169 9.17 -4.97 -7.76
C GLY A 169 9.62 -3.75 -6.94
N PHE A 170 9.42 -3.79 -5.62
CA PHE A 170 9.75 -2.70 -4.72
C PHE A 170 11.09 -2.98 -4.04
N HIS A 171 12.06 -2.13 -4.30
CA HIS A 171 13.40 -2.29 -3.80
C HIS A 171 13.69 -1.27 -2.71
N ALA A 172 13.56 -1.70 -1.44
CA ALA A 172 13.75 -0.89 -0.23
C ALA A 172 13.00 0.47 -0.24
N TRP A 173 12.91 1.15 0.90
CA TRP A 173 12.15 2.40 0.98
C TRP A 173 13.01 3.66 0.82
N ASP A 174 14.34 3.57 0.93
CA ASP A 174 15.23 4.74 0.84
C ASP A 174 16.38 4.60 -0.18
N ASP A 175 16.46 3.51 -0.95
CA ASP A 175 17.49 3.23 -1.97
C ASP A 175 18.97 3.35 -1.47
N GLU A 176 19.23 3.58 -0.18
CA GLU A 176 20.54 3.98 0.34
C GLU A 176 20.97 3.16 1.58
N GLN A 177 20.11 2.98 2.59
CA GLN A 177 20.47 2.27 3.83
C GLN A 177 19.26 2.03 4.74
N VAL A 178 18.94 0.77 5.05
CA VAL A 178 17.91 0.46 6.05
C VAL A 178 18.58 0.23 7.40
N GLU A 179 18.20 1.01 8.40
CA GLU A 179 18.69 0.91 9.77
C GLU A 179 17.65 0.25 10.70
N LEU A 180 18.11 -0.69 11.52
CA LEU A 180 17.28 -1.45 12.44
C LEU A 180 17.93 -1.52 13.82
N ILE A 181 17.10 -1.37 14.85
CA ILE A 181 17.55 -1.44 16.24
C ILE A 181 16.86 -2.60 16.96
N VAL A 182 17.65 -3.54 17.46
CA VAL A 182 17.17 -4.67 18.27
C VAL A 182 17.37 -4.42 19.76
N ASP A 183 16.63 -5.18 20.57
CA ASP A 183 16.74 -5.19 22.04
C ASP A 183 16.62 -3.81 22.70
N ALA A 184 15.79 -2.93 22.13
CA ALA A 184 15.54 -1.59 22.68
C ALA A 184 14.55 -1.63 23.87
N ASP A 185 14.72 -0.75 24.86
CA ASP A 185 13.79 -0.61 26.00
C ASP A 185 12.58 0.23 25.57
N LEU A 186 11.66 -0.42 24.85
CA LEU A 186 10.50 0.22 24.24
C LEU A 186 9.25 0.06 25.12
N SER A 187 8.40 1.09 25.12
CA SER A 187 7.04 1.00 25.68
C SER A 187 6.08 0.18 24.80
N SER A 188 6.46 -0.10 23.55
CA SER A 188 5.76 -0.93 22.56
C SER A 188 6.66 -2.13 22.19
N PRO A 189 6.12 -3.32 21.88
CA PRO A 189 6.95 -4.47 21.46
C PRO A 189 7.81 -4.19 20.23
N ALA A 190 7.29 -3.40 19.28
CA ALA A 190 8.01 -2.95 18.10
C ALA A 190 7.47 -1.58 17.69
N ALA A 191 8.27 -0.83 16.93
CA ALA A 191 7.84 0.44 16.35
C ALA A 191 8.74 0.85 15.19
N TYR A 192 8.11 1.26 14.10
CA TYR A 192 8.72 2.11 13.09
C TYR A 192 8.68 3.58 13.51
N LYS A 193 9.80 4.29 13.41
CA LYS A 193 9.91 5.73 13.70
C LYS A 193 10.48 6.50 12.52
N LYS A 194 9.61 7.23 11.83
CA LYS A 194 9.96 8.14 10.74
C LYS A 194 11.02 9.19 11.13
N TRP A 195 10.76 9.95 12.20
CA TRP A 195 11.55 11.14 12.51
C TRP A 195 12.13 11.07 13.91
N PRO A 196 13.42 11.45 14.10
CA PRO A 196 14.36 11.94 13.08
C PRO A 196 15.14 10.91 12.26
N CYS A 197 14.98 9.60 12.47
CA CYS A 197 15.98 8.63 12.01
C CYS A 197 15.52 7.53 11.03
N ASP A 198 14.23 7.42 10.70
CA ASP A 198 13.72 6.40 9.76
C ASP A 198 14.15 4.96 10.12
N GLN A 199 13.86 4.54 11.36
CA GLN A 199 14.34 3.27 11.92
C GLN A 199 13.19 2.34 12.32
N ILE A 200 13.43 1.03 12.16
CA ILE A 200 12.61 -0.01 12.80
C ILE A 200 13.24 -0.38 14.13
N LYS A 201 12.42 -0.52 15.18
CA LYS A 201 12.87 -0.93 16.51
C LYS A 201 12.11 -2.13 17.03
N PHE A 202 12.81 -3.00 17.74
CA PHE A 202 12.20 -4.12 18.44
C PHE A 202 12.65 -4.18 19.90
N GLY A 203 11.69 -4.44 20.79
CA GLY A 203 11.99 -4.80 22.17
C GLY A 203 12.49 -6.25 22.28
N PRO A 204 13.03 -6.63 23.45
CA PRO A 204 13.57 -7.97 23.67
C PRO A 204 12.57 -9.09 23.35
N GLY A 205 13.00 -10.06 22.53
CA GLY A 205 12.23 -11.24 22.14
C GLY A 205 11.08 -10.98 21.16
N LYS A 206 11.03 -9.80 20.52
CA LYS A 206 9.94 -9.43 19.58
C LYS A 206 10.26 -9.70 18.11
N LEU A 207 11.52 -9.98 17.78
CA LEU A 207 11.91 -10.45 16.46
C LEU A 207 11.41 -11.85 16.12
N GLU A 208 11.08 -12.67 17.12
CA GLU A 208 10.72 -14.09 16.92
C GLU A 208 9.42 -14.29 16.09
N ALA A 209 8.67 -13.22 15.84
CA ALA A 209 7.44 -13.26 15.06
C ALA A 209 7.59 -12.50 13.73
N PRO A 210 7.78 -13.21 12.59
CA PRO A 210 8.01 -12.58 11.29
C PRO A 210 6.88 -11.63 10.86
N GLY A 211 5.64 -11.88 11.30
CA GLY A 211 4.52 -10.97 11.04
C GLY A 211 4.72 -9.57 11.63
N VAL A 212 5.34 -9.45 12.82
CA VAL A 212 5.71 -8.17 13.44
C VAL A 212 6.72 -7.45 12.55
N PHE A 213 7.74 -8.18 12.10
CA PHE A 213 8.81 -7.60 11.32
C PHE A 213 8.30 -6.98 10.02
N PHE A 214 7.50 -7.74 9.28
CA PHE A 214 6.89 -7.28 8.04
C PHE A 214 5.84 -6.18 8.24
N HIS A 215 5.17 -6.16 9.40
CA HIS A 215 4.31 -5.06 9.81
C HIS A 215 5.11 -3.76 9.92
N GLU A 216 6.19 -3.75 10.70
CA GLU A 216 7.02 -2.55 10.87
C GLU A 216 7.73 -2.14 9.57
N TRP A 217 8.20 -3.11 8.78
CA TRP A 217 8.78 -2.86 7.45
C TRP A 217 7.78 -2.16 6.52
N THR A 218 6.51 -2.56 6.57
CA THR A 218 5.46 -1.92 5.77
C THR A 218 5.23 -0.47 6.17
N HIS A 219 5.39 -0.11 7.46
CA HIS A 219 5.33 1.30 7.87
C HIS A 219 6.44 2.14 7.24
N GLY A 220 7.64 1.58 7.05
CA GLY A 220 8.73 2.20 6.30
C GLY A 220 8.37 2.42 4.82
N ILE A 221 7.82 1.38 4.17
CA ILE A 221 7.33 1.48 2.79
C ILE A 221 6.24 2.55 2.66
N ASP A 222 5.22 2.54 3.53
CA ASP A 222 4.19 3.59 3.58
C ASP A 222 4.85 4.96 3.69
N GLN A 223 5.78 5.12 4.63
CA GLN A 223 6.39 6.41 4.88
C GLN A 223 7.17 6.95 3.68
N ALA A 224 7.92 6.12 2.97
CA ALA A 224 8.64 6.56 1.78
C ALA A 224 7.73 6.86 0.58
N THR A 225 6.56 6.22 0.51
CA THR A 225 5.73 6.25 -0.71
C THR A 225 4.45 7.07 -0.58
N LYS A 226 3.57 6.74 0.39
CA LYS A 226 2.23 7.37 0.54
C LYS A 226 2.15 8.31 1.73
N ALA A 227 2.95 8.06 2.76
CA ALA A 227 2.96 8.78 4.02
C ALA A 227 1.55 8.97 4.58
N LEU A 228 0.83 7.85 4.77
CA LEU A 228 -0.49 7.85 5.40
C LEU A 228 -0.44 8.57 6.75
N ASP A 229 -1.41 9.47 6.97
CA ASP A 229 -1.54 10.30 8.15
C ASP A 229 -1.77 9.42 9.40
N THR A 230 -1.20 9.85 10.51
CA THR A 230 -1.29 9.15 11.81
C THR A 230 -2.53 9.57 12.60
N ASN A 231 -3.43 10.39 12.05
CA ASN A 231 -4.74 10.60 12.66
C ASN A 231 -5.46 9.25 12.85
N PRO A 232 -6.34 9.06 13.85
CA PRO A 232 -6.84 7.73 14.16
C PRO A 232 -7.55 6.98 13.02
N LYS A 233 -8.20 7.70 12.09
CA LYS A 233 -8.96 7.11 10.99
C LYS A 233 -8.06 6.63 9.86
N THR A 234 -7.10 7.46 9.46
CA THR A 234 -6.09 7.11 8.45
C THR A 234 -5.03 6.17 9.03
N GLY A 235 -4.68 6.37 10.30
CA GLY A 235 -3.79 5.50 11.07
C GLY A 235 -4.33 4.07 11.14
N ALA A 236 -5.64 3.86 11.35
CA ALA A 236 -6.22 2.52 11.31
C ALA A 236 -6.03 1.84 9.94
N VAL A 237 -6.09 2.59 8.83
CA VAL A 237 -5.79 2.07 7.48
C VAL A 237 -4.30 1.75 7.33
N LYS A 238 -3.42 2.61 7.84
CA LYS A 238 -1.97 2.39 7.86
C LYS A 238 -1.61 1.11 8.62
N GLU A 239 -2.13 0.95 9.82
CA GLU A 239 -1.96 -0.25 10.65
C GLU A 239 -2.53 -1.51 9.97
N HIS A 240 -3.71 -1.39 9.36
CA HIS A 240 -4.32 -2.47 8.60
C HIS A 240 -3.46 -2.91 7.41
N LEU A 241 -2.88 -1.96 6.67
CA LEU A 241 -1.99 -2.26 5.55
C LEU A 241 -0.75 -3.03 6.02
N ALA A 242 -0.15 -2.61 7.13
CA ALA A 242 0.98 -3.28 7.76
C ALA A 242 0.63 -4.72 8.18
N ASN A 243 -0.55 -4.93 8.79
CA ASN A 243 -1.06 -6.26 9.10
C ASN A 243 -1.26 -7.12 7.84
N MET A 244 -1.73 -6.53 6.73
CA MET A 244 -1.97 -7.27 5.48
C MET A 244 -0.71 -7.90 4.90
N PHE A 245 0.39 -7.16 4.84
CA PHE A 245 1.65 -7.73 4.31
C PHE A 245 2.34 -8.64 5.33
N GLY A 246 2.28 -8.31 6.62
CA GLY A 246 2.76 -9.19 7.69
C GLY A 246 2.06 -10.56 7.68
N MET A 247 0.73 -10.57 7.57
CA MET A 247 -0.05 -11.80 7.40
C MET A 247 0.39 -12.60 6.19
N HIS A 248 0.56 -11.92 5.05
CA HIS A 248 0.79 -12.61 3.79
C HIS A 248 2.08 -13.38 3.84
N ARG A 249 3.12 -12.76 4.39
CA ARG A 249 4.39 -13.43 4.59
C ARG A 249 4.27 -14.64 5.52
N VAL A 250 3.65 -14.50 6.69
CA VAL A 250 3.51 -15.62 7.66
C VAL A 250 2.79 -16.82 7.04
N ARG A 251 1.75 -16.55 6.24
CA ARG A 251 0.95 -17.58 5.58
C ARG A 251 1.71 -18.36 4.51
N GLN A 252 2.78 -17.80 3.94
CA GLN A 252 3.62 -18.55 3.01
C GLN A 252 4.34 -19.73 3.69
N ASP A 253 4.69 -19.58 4.97
CA ASP A 253 5.32 -20.65 5.76
C ASP A 253 4.28 -21.54 6.43
N VAL A 254 3.15 -20.96 6.85
CA VAL A 254 2.09 -21.67 7.56
C VAL A 254 0.72 -21.36 6.94
N PRO A 255 0.34 -22.02 5.82
CA PRO A 255 -0.84 -21.67 5.03
C PRO A 255 -2.19 -21.75 5.75
N ASP A 256 -2.26 -22.51 6.84
CA ASP A 256 -3.49 -22.69 7.63
C ASP A 256 -3.57 -21.75 8.84
N THR A 257 -2.51 -20.99 9.15
CA THR A 257 -2.57 -20.03 10.25
C THR A 257 -3.08 -18.69 9.75
N PHE A 258 -4.12 -18.20 10.42
CA PHE A 258 -4.38 -16.77 10.57
C PHE A 258 -3.90 -16.29 11.91
N ASP A 259 -2.97 -17.04 12.50
CA ASP A 259 -2.26 -16.68 13.71
C ASP A 259 -1.21 -15.64 13.36
N MET A 260 -1.73 -14.54 12.86
CA MET A 260 -1.11 -13.28 12.49
C MET A 260 -0.42 -12.64 13.70
N PHE A 261 -0.73 -13.14 14.89
CA PHE A 261 -0.63 -12.36 16.10
C PHE A 261 0.25 -12.96 17.18
N ALA A 262 0.66 -14.24 17.14
CA ALA A 262 1.49 -14.88 18.17
C ALA A 262 2.72 -14.05 18.69
N GLY A 263 3.19 -13.01 17.99
CA GLY A 263 4.09 -11.96 18.55
C GLY A 263 3.58 -10.50 18.67
N ILE A 264 2.55 -10.04 17.95
CA ILE A 264 2.02 -8.65 18.05
C ILE A 264 0.92 -8.55 19.13
N THR A 265 0.09 -9.58 19.30
CA THR A 265 -0.88 -9.77 20.40
C THR A 265 -0.99 -11.28 20.62
N SER A 266 -0.86 -11.83 21.83
CA SER A 266 -0.99 -13.31 22.05
C SER A 266 -2.15 -13.94 21.26
N GLU A 267 -2.18 -15.26 21.03
CA GLU A 267 -3.32 -16.01 20.42
C GLU A 267 -4.73 -15.58 20.95
N GLU A 268 -4.78 -14.89 22.07
CA GLU A 268 -5.88 -14.10 22.63
C GLU A 268 -6.33 -12.88 21.78
N GLY A 269 -5.59 -12.24 20.89
CA GLY A 269 -6.03 -11.00 20.21
C GLY A 269 -7.21 -11.15 19.23
N ILE A 270 -7.36 -12.31 18.58
CA ILE A 270 -8.51 -12.62 17.70
C ILE A 270 -9.49 -13.58 18.37
N SER A 271 -9.02 -14.49 19.24
CA SER A 271 -9.89 -15.36 20.04
C SER A 271 -10.53 -14.62 21.23
N GLU A 272 -9.91 -13.53 21.69
CA GLU A 272 -10.44 -12.38 22.44
C GLU A 272 -10.69 -11.17 21.52
N LEU A 273 -11.40 -11.38 20.40
CA LEU A 273 -12.53 -10.49 20.11
C LEU A 273 -13.61 -10.64 21.21
N GLY A 274 -13.18 -10.63 22.47
CA GLY A 274 -14.00 -10.56 23.65
C GLY A 274 -14.70 -9.20 23.70
N SER A 275 -15.66 -9.07 24.62
CA SER A 275 -16.57 -7.94 24.74
C SER A 275 -15.83 -6.59 24.78
N GLY A 276 -15.63 -5.94 23.63
CA GLY A 276 -15.01 -4.60 23.57
C GLY A 276 -14.31 -4.27 22.26
N VAL A 277 -13.79 -5.24 21.51
CA VAL A 277 -13.15 -4.96 20.21
C VAL A 277 -14.20 -4.84 19.11
N PRO A 278 -14.18 -3.77 18.31
CA PRO A 278 -15.10 -3.62 17.18
C PRO A 278 -14.87 -4.72 16.14
N VAL A 279 -15.93 -5.48 15.82
CA VAL A 279 -15.94 -6.51 14.76
C VAL A 279 -16.77 -6.09 13.55
N ASP A 280 -17.36 -4.90 13.61
CA ASP A 280 -18.07 -4.24 12.55
C ASP A 280 -18.02 -2.72 12.76
N LEU A 281 -18.47 -1.97 11.78
CA LEU A 281 -18.49 -0.52 11.78
C LEU A 281 -19.37 0.07 12.91
N SER A 282 -20.31 -0.70 13.48
CA SER A 282 -21.14 -0.21 14.60
C SER A 282 -20.37 -0.12 15.91
N GLY A 283 -19.29 -0.88 16.04
CA GLY A 283 -18.34 -0.75 17.14
C GLY A 283 -17.24 0.29 16.88
N TRP A 284 -17.13 0.84 15.66
CA TRP A 284 -16.08 1.79 15.31
C TRP A 284 -16.13 3.03 16.21
N ASP A 285 -15.02 3.28 16.90
CA ASP A 285 -14.91 4.43 17.80
C ASP A 285 -14.18 5.57 17.07
N ASP A 286 -14.97 6.51 16.55
CA ASP A 286 -14.45 7.70 15.84
C ASP A 286 -13.59 8.62 16.74
N ASP A 287 -13.74 8.49 18.06
CA ASP A 287 -13.00 9.24 19.07
C ASP A 287 -11.82 8.44 19.65
N ALA A 288 -11.59 7.20 19.20
CA ALA A 288 -10.44 6.42 19.62
C ALA A 288 -9.16 7.16 19.22
N GLU A 289 -8.35 7.54 20.21
CA GLU A 289 -7.04 8.16 19.96
C GLU A 289 -6.03 7.15 19.39
N ASP A 290 -6.30 5.85 19.59
CA ASP A 290 -5.43 4.76 19.19
C ASP A 290 -5.86 4.14 17.84
N PRO A 291 -5.06 4.29 16.75
CA PRO A 291 -5.36 3.65 15.47
C PRO A 291 -5.42 2.12 15.53
N HIS A 292 -4.81 1.49 16.56
CA HIS A 292 -4.79 0.04 16.74
C HIS A 292 -6.17 -0.53 17.12
N ALA A 293 -7.07 0.28 17.71
CA ALA A 293 -8.37 -0.19 18.16
C ALA A 293 -9.30 -0.51 16.97
N ASN A 294 -9.37 0.41 16.00
CA ASN A 294 -10.32 0.34 14.89
C ASN A 294 -9.84 -0.50 13.71
N ARG A 295 -8.53 -0.75 13.57
CA ARG A 295 -7.98 -1.57 12.48
C ARG A 295 -8.57 -2.98 12.41
N ASN A 296 -9.00 -3.53 13.55
CA ASN A 296 -9.54 -4.90 13.64
C ASN A 296 -10.76 -5.13 12.74
N VAL A 297 -11.59 -4.10 12.53
CA VAL A 297 -12.73 -4.19 11.61
C VAL A 297 -12.25 -4.36 10.16
N LEU A 298 -11.19 -3.65 9.79
CA LEU A 298 -10.56 -3.72 8.46
C LEU A 298 -9.87 -5.08 8.26
N ASP A 299 -9.11 -5.53 9.26
CA ASP A 299 -8.41 -6.83 9.26
C ASP A 299 -9.41 -7.99 9.12
N LEU A 300 -10.55 -7.92 9.79
CA LEU A 300 -11.59 -8.93 9.69
C LEU A 300 -12.21 -8.98 8.28
N ALA A 301 -12.45 -7.83 7.64
CA ALA A 301 -12.93 -7.77 6.26
C ALA A 301 -11.91 -8.38 5.29
N ALA A 302 -10.63 -8.03 5.46
CA ALA A 302 -9.59 -8.56 4.60
C ALA A 302 -9.38 -10.06 4.80
N ARG A 303 -9.36 -10.55 6.04
CA ARG A 303 -9.33 -11.99 6.34
C ARG A 303 -10.47 -12.73 5.67
N ARG A 304 -11.70 -12.21 5.78
CA ARG A 304 -12.87 -12.83 5.12
C ARG A 304 -12.72 -12.83 3.60
N SER A 305 -12.20 -11.76 3.01
CA SER A 305 -11.89 -11.71 1.56
C SER A 305 -10.84 -12.75 1.18
N TRP A 306 -9.88 -12.98 2.06
CA TRP A 306 -8.74 -13.85 1.83
C TRP A 306 -9.10 -15.33 1.76
N ILE A 307 -9.66 -15.88 2.85
CA ILE A 307 -9.99 -17.32 2.97
C ILE A 307 -11.43 -17.65 2.69
N GLY A 308 -12.23 -16.63 2.40
CA GLY A 308 -13.66 -16.79 2.31
C GLY A 308 -14.32 -16.95 3.67
N ALA A 309 -15.63 -16.80 3.68
CA ALA A 309 -16.47 -16.98 4.85
C ALA A 309 -17.92 -17.20 4.42
N ASN A 310 -18.73 -17.59 5.38
CA ASN A 310 -20.18 -17.55 5.24
C ASN A 310 -20.76 -16.87 6.48
N THR A 311 -20.96 -15.56 6.39
CA THR A 311 -21.46 -14.73 7.50
C THR A 311 -22.83 -14.21 7.12
N THR A 312 -23.82 -14.36 8.01
CA THR A 312 -25.14 -13.72 7.89
C THR A 312 -25.85 -13.90 6.53
N GLY A 313 -25.60 -15.02 5.83
CA GLY A 313 -26.20 -15.30 4.52
C GLY A 313 -25.46 -14.68 3.33
N LEU A 314 -24.31 -14.05 3.55
CA LEU A 314 -23.42 -13.54 2.51
C LEU A 314 -22.33 -14.57 2.20
N PRO A 315 -22.36 -15.22 1.03
CA PRO A 315 -21.24 -16.03 0.58
C PRO A 315 -20.07 -15.12 0.26
N ILE A 316 -18.92 -15.41 0.86
CA ILE A 316 -17.66 -14.72 0.61
C ILE A 316 -16.71 -15.77 0.03
N PRO A 317 -16.58 -15.89 -1.30
CA PRO A 317 -15.58 -16.75 -1.91
C PRO A 317 -14.16 -16.33 -1.52
N PRO A 318 -13.22 -17.26 -1.31
CA PRO A 318 -11.82 -16.92 -1.09
C PRO A 318 -11.21 -16.27 -2.33
N MET A 319 -10.44 -15.21 -2.12
CA MET A 319 -9.59 -14.60 -3.15
C MET A 319 -8.27 -15.36 -3.33
N GLY A 320 -7.75 -15.95 -2.25
CA GLY A 320 -6.42 -16.60 -2.23
C GLY A 320 -5.28 -15.62 -1.94
N ASP A 321 -4.14 -16.15 -1.47
CA ASP A 321 -2.98 -15.36 -1.02
C ASP A 321 -2.43 -14.46 -2.15
N GLU A 322 -2.31 -15.03 -3.35
CA GLU A 322 -1.66 -14.35 -4.46
C GLU A 322 -2.45 -13.14 -4.95
N ALA A 323 -3.76 -13.31 -5.18
CA ALA A 323 -4.63 -12.26 -5.66
C ALA A 323 -4.86 -11.15 -4.61
N ILE A 324 -4.96 -11.48 -3.31
CA ILE A 324 -5.17 -10.46 -2.27
C ILE A 324 -3.92 -9.61 -2.05
N SER A 325 -2.73 -10.21 -2.03
CA SER A 325 -1.48 -9.46 -1.92
C SER A 325 -1.26 -8.53 -3.11
N ARG A 326 -1.52 -9.02 -4.34
CA ARG A 326 -1.49 -8.16 -5.56
C ARG A 326 -2.51 -7.02 -5.46
N LEU A 327 -3.74 -7.31 -5.02
CA LEU A 327 -4.79 -6.30 -4.88
C LEU A 327 -4.37 -5.16 -3.94
N TYR A 328 -3.90 -5.50 -2.73
CA TYR A 328 -3.50 -4.50 -1.74
C TYR A 328 -2.29 -3.71 -2.21
N TRP A 329 -1.30 -4.36 -2.80
CA TRP A 329 -0.13 -3.68 -3.36
C TRP A 329 -0.51 -2.68 -4.46
N GLU A 330 -1.31 -3.12 -5.43
CA GLU A 330 -1.72 -2.27 -6.56
C GLU A 330 -2.60 -1.10 -6.09
N ALA A 331 -3.50 -1.34 -5.12
CA ALA A 331 -4.34 -0.30 -4.54
C ALA A 331 -3.50 0.72 -3.74
N PHE A 332 -2.54 0.23 -2.95
CA PHE A 332 -1.59 1.07 -2.24
C PHE A 332 -0.79 1.93 -3.22
N GLU A 333 -0.19 1.32 -4.24
CA GLU A 333 0.65 2.03 -5.20
C GLU A 333 -0.11 3.08 -6.01
N HIS A 334 -1.35 2.80 -6.39
CA HIS A 334 -2.05 3.60 -7.39
C HIS A 334 -3.21 4.42 -6.87
N GLN A 335 -3.75 4.12 -5.70
CA GLN A 335 -5.00 4.73 -5.23
C GLN A 335 -4.89 5.34 -3.83
N PHE A 336 -4.12 4.73 -2.93
CA PHE A 336 -4.03 5.22 -1.55
C PHE A 336 -3.48 6.65 -1.51
N GLN A 337 -4.05 7.45 -0.62
CA GLN A 337 -3.73 8.86 -0.46
C GLN A 337 -3.33 9.14 1.00
N PRO A 338 -2.44 10.11 1.26
CA PRO A 338 -1.98 10.43 2.61
C PRO A 338 -3.09 10.64 3.65
N TYR A 339 -4.29 11.05 3.22
CA TYR A 339 -5.41 11.36 4.10
C TYR A 339 -6.65 10.53 3.76
N MET A 340 -6.46 9.31 3.25
CA MET A 340 -7.59 8.42 3.01
C MET A 340 -8.24 8.03 4.34
N LEU A 341 -9.56 7.98 4.37
CA LEU A 341 -10.30 7.53 5.53
C LEU A 341 -10.58 6.04 5.42
N HIS A 342 -10.82 5.39 6.56
CA HIS A 342 -11.23 3.98 6.62
C HIS A 342 -12.44 3.67 5.72
N ILE A 343 -13.37 4.61 5.58
CA ILE A 343 -14.55 4.44 4.71
C ILE A 343 -14.21 4.43 3.21
N ASP A 344 -13.08 5.02 2.81
CA ASP A 344 -12.65 5.05 1.40
C ASP A 344 -11.98 3.74 0.97
N LEU A 345 -11.33 3.05 1.91
CA LEU A 345 -10.58 1.81 1.68
C LEU A 345 -11.35 0.74 0.89
N PRO A 346 -12.59 0.32 1.27
CA PRO A 346 -13.35 -0.66 0.50
C PRO A 346 -13.59 -0.24 -0.95
N TYR A 347 -13.81 1.05 -1.21
CA TYR A 347 -14.06 1.56 -2.55
C TYR A 347 -12.80 1.56 -3.41
N TYR A 348 -11.64 1.92 -2.83
CA TYR A 348 -10.36 1.80 -3.53
C TYR A 348 -10.05 0.32 -3.85
N LEU A 349 -10.18 -0.58 -2.87
CA LEU A 349 -9.95 -2.00 -3.12
C LEU A 349 -10.90 -2.56 -4.18
N LEU A 350 -12.19 -2.22 -4.16
CA LEU A 350 -13.13 -2.67 -5.20
C LEU A 350 -12.83 -2.08 -6.57
N SER A 351 -12.45 -0.80 -6.62
CA SER A 351 -12.01 -0.15 -7.87
C SER A 351 -10.79 -0.84 -8.44
N MET A 352 -9.79 -1.14 -7.61
CA MET A 352 -8.58 -1.82 -8.06
C MET A 352 -8.88 -3.26 -8.48
N ALA A 353 -9.70 -3.99 -7.73
CA ALA A 353 -10.13 -5.34 -8.10
C ALA A 353 -10.82 -5.37 -9.47
N LEU A 354 -11.67 -4.38 -9.80
CA LEU A 354 -12.27 -4.26 -11.13
C LEU A 354 -11.21 -4.05 -12.23
N ILE A 355 -10.22 -3.18 -11.98
CA ILE A 355 -9.13 -2.92 -12.93
C ILE A 355 -8.32 -4.20 -13.17
N LEU A 356 -7.92 -4.89 -12.10
CA LEU A 356 -7.15 -6.13 -12.17
C LEU A 356 -7.95 -7.23 -12.89
N GLN A 357 -9.24 -7.37 -12.59
CA GLN A 357 -10.10 -8.33 -13.28
C GLN A 357 -10.15 -8.07 -14.78
N GLN A 358 -10.34 -6.82 -15.21
CA GLN A 358 -10.39 -6.48 -16.63
C GLN A 358 -9.05 -6.75 -17.34
N GLN A 359 -7.93 -6.50 -16.67
CA GLN A 359 -6.60 -6.83 -17.19
C GLN A 359 -6.42 -8.33 -17.32
N ASP A 360 -6.83 -9.09 -16.30
CA ASP A 360 -6.69 -10.54 -16.24
C ASP A 360 -7.59 -11.25 -17.26
N ASP A 361 -8.83 -10.79 -17.44
CA ASP A 361 -9.77 -11.25 -18.48
C ASP A 361 -9.20 -11.01 -19.89
N ALA A 362 -8.58 -9.85 -20.12
CA ALA A 362 -8.00 -9.50 -21.41
C ALA A 362 -6.83 -10.40 -21.82
N ILE A 363 -6.11 -10.96 -20.84
CA ILE A 363 -4.98 -11.89 -21.08
C ILE A 363 -5.34 -13.36 -20.87
N GLY A 364 -6.59 -13.66 -20.48
CA GLY A 364 -7.03 -15.02 -20.16
C GLY A 364 -6.30 -15.63 -18.97
N CYS A 365 -6.05 -14.83 -17.92
CA CYS A 365 -5.37 -15.25 -16.70
C CYS A 365 -6.17 -16.35 -15.97
N THR A 366 -5.54 -17.48 -15.64
CA THR A 366 -6.18 -18.57 -14.89
C THR A 366 -5.37 -19.04 -13.66
N GLY A 367 -4.30 -18.33 -13.32
CA GLY A 367 -3.45 -18.61 -12.15
C GLY A 367 -4.03 -18.10 -10.82
N PRO A 368 -3.35 -18.42 -9.70
CA PRO A 368 -3.79 -18.04 -8.36
C PRO A 368 -3.74 -16.53 -8.09
N ALA A 369 -2.98 -15.77 -8.88
CA ALA A 369 -2.89 -14.31 -8.78
C ALA A 369 -3.98 -13.55 -9.56
N CYS A 370 -4.85 -14.26 -10.26
CA CYS A 370 -5.85 -13.64 -11.13
C CYS A 370 -7.06 -13.18 -10.33
N MET A 371 -7.49 -11.95 -10.56
CA MET A 371 -8.70 -11.39 -9.98
C MET A 371 -9.91 -11.84 -10.80
N THR A 372 -10.76 -12.69 -10.22
CA THR A 372 -12.00 -13.16 -10.86
C THR A 372 -13.21 -12.32 -10.42
N SER A 373 -14.32 -12.45 -11.14
CA SER A 373 -15.60 -11.87 -10.71
C SER A 373 -16.02 -12.37 -9.33
N ASP A 374 -15.76 -13.64 -9.03
CA ASP A 374 -16.12 -14.27 -7.75
C ASP A 374 -15.23 -13.75 -6.62
N ALA A 375 -13.93 -13.55 -6.87
CA ALA A 375 -13.02 -12.95 -5.91
C ALA A 375 -13.40 -11.50 -5.60
N ARG A 376 -13.74 -10.70 -6.62
CA ARG A 376 -14.27 -9.34 -6.45
C ARG A 376 -15.58 -9.32 -5.66
N CYS A 377 -16.46 -10.30 -5.92
CA CYS A 377 -17.70 -10.46 -5.17
C CYS A 377 -17.45 -10.79 -3.69
N GLY A 378 -16.51 -11.70 -3.43
CA GLY A 378 -16.04 -12.03 -2.09
C GLY A 378 -15.53 -10.80 -1.36
N LEU A 379 -14.68 -9.99 -2.00
CA LEU A 379 -14.20 -8.73 -1.46
C LEU A 379 -15.36 -7.81 -1.05
N HIS A 380 -16.33 -7.57 -1.93
CA HIS A 380 -17.50 -6.74 -1.59
C HIS A 380 -18.25 -7.31 -0.37
N ASN A 381 -18.64 -8.58 -0.42
CA ASN A 381 -19.41 -9.19 0.66
C ASN A 381 -18.64 -9.23 1.98
N ALA A 382 -17.32 -9.33 1.96
CA ALA A 382 -16.48 -9.25 3.14
C ALA A 382 -16.53 -7.85 3.78
N TRP A 383 -16.41 -6.78 2.99
CA TRP A 383 -16.58 -5.41 3.48
C TRP A 383 -18.03 -5.10 3.90
N ALA A 384 -19.02 -5.68 3.22
CA ALA A 384 -20.42 -5.56 3.64
C ALA A 384 -20.68 -6.26 4.98
N SER A 385 -20.04 -7.41 5.21
CA SER A 385 -20.18 -8.20 6.44
C SER A 385 -19.64 -7.53 7.71
N VAL A 386 -18.89 -6.43 7.56
CA VAL A 386 -18.40 -5.58 8.65
C VAL A 386 -19.02 -4.17 8.61
N GLY A 387 -20.07 -3.95 7.79
CA GLY A 387 -20.86 -2.73 7.79
C GLY A 387 -20.35 -1.57 6.94
N PHE A 388 -19.25 -1.75 6.19
CA PHE A 388 -18.70 -0.70 5.32
C PHE A 388 -19.46 -0.53 4.01
N LEU A 389 -20.08 -1.60 3.52
CA LEU A 389 -20.81 -1.62 2.25
C LEU A 389 -22.20 -2.24 2.45
N PRO A 390 -23.17 -1.91 1.59
CA PRO A 390 -24.42 -2.65 1.55
C PRO A 390 -24.16 -4.09 1.06
N PRO A 391 -24.91 -5.09 1.55
CA PRO A 391 -24.97 -6.43 0.96
C PRO A 391 -25.20 -6.39 -0.57
N ALA A 392 -24.43 -7.18 -1.33
CA ALA A 392 -24.69 -7.40 -2.75
C ALA A 392 -25.37 -8.75 -2.97
N ASP A 393 -26.62 -8.71 -3.42
CA ASP A 393 -27.35 -9.91 -3.83
C ASP A 393 -26.84 -10.46 -5.18
N ASP A 394 -26.32 -9.59 -6.04
CA ASP A 394 -25.75 -9.94 -7.35
C ASP A 394 -24.53 -9.07 -7.70
N CYS A 395 -23.35 -9.68 -7.61
CA CYS A 395 -22.07 -9.03 -7.90
C CYS A 395 -21.81 -8.77 -9.40
N ALA A 396 -22.65 -9.31 -10.30
CA ALA A 396 -22.58 -9.01 -11.73
C ALA A 396 -23.03 -7.57 -12.05
N THR A 397 -23.82 -6.97 -11.16
CA THR A 397 -24.44 -5.64 -11.38
C THR A 397 -23.77 -4.50 -10.63
N PHE A 398 -22.65 -4.76 -9.93
CA PHE A 398 -21.92 -3.69 -9.26
C PHE A 398 -21.27 -2.78 -10.29
N GLU A 399 -21.98 -1.70 -10.66
CA GLU A 399 -21.36 -0.59 -11.36
C GLU A 399 -20.54 0.22 -10.35
N PRO A 400 -19.26 0.50 -10.63
CA PRO A 400 -18.42 1.24 -9.70
C PRO A 400 -19.06 2.59 -9.38
N TRP A 401 -19.04 3.01 -8.11
CA TRP A 401 -19.71 4.19 -7.57
C TRP A 401 -19.64 5.49 -8.40
N TRP A 402 -18.60 5.71 -9.22
CA TRP A 402 -18.53 6.85 -10.14
C TRP A 402 -19.56 6.81 -11.30
N SER A 403 -20.17 5.65 -11.55
CA SER A 403 -21.30 5.48 -12.48
C SER A 403 -22.67 5.67 -11.79
N ILE A 404 -22.72 5.48 -10.47
CA ILE A 404 -23.88 5.80 -9.66
C ILE A 404 -23.84 7.31 -9.43
N GLY A 405 -24.39 8.07 -10.37
CA GLY A 405 -24.64 9.49 -10.15
C GLY A 405 -25.23 9.67 -8.76
N ALA A 406 -24.64 10.55 -7.94
CA ALA A 406 -25.02 10.80 -6.56
C ALA A 406 -26.56 10.73 -6.44
N PRO A 407 -27.12 9.98 -5.49
CA PRO A 407 -28.56 9.74 -5.43
C PRO A 407 -29.29 11.08 -5.42
N ASN A 408 -29.87 11.44 -6.56
CA ASN A 408 -30.66 12.64 -6.80
C ASN A 408 -32.04 12.51 -6.13
N THR A 409 -32.06 12.28 -4.82
CA THR A 409 -33.29 12.29 -4.01
C THR A 409 -32.99 12.72 -2.58
N VAL A 410 -32.50 13.94 -2.41
CA VAL A 410 -32.83 14.73 -1.21
C VAL A 410 -33.46 16.02 -1.73
N ASP A 411 -34.70 16.24 -1.33
CA ASP A 411 -35.53 17.38 -1.69
C ASP A 411 -34.84 18.69 -1.25
N PRO A 412 -34.42 19.57 -2.17
CA PRO A 412 -33.73 20.82 -1.84
C PRO A 412 -34.66 21.89 -1.24
N ASP A 413 -35.98 21.65 -1.13
CA ASP A 413 -36.93 22.66 -0.64
C ASP A 413 -37.03 22.77 0.91
N GLN A 414 -36.22 22.05 1.69
CA GLN A 414 -36.33 22.08 3.16
C GLN A 414 -35.40 23.05 3.89
N ASP A 415 -34.31 23.55 3.31
CA ASP A 415 -33.47 24.54 3.99
C ASP A 415 -32.96 25.60 3.02
N GLY A 416 -33.57 26.78 3.10
CA GLY A 416 -33.23 27.93 2.27
C GLY A 416 -31.76 28.34 2.41
N VAL A 417 -30.94 27.95 1.45
CA VAL A 417 -29.58 28.47 1.28
C VAL A 417 -29.32 28.76 -0.20
N SER A 418 -28.97 30.02 -0.45
CA SER A 418 -28.60 30.58 -1.74
C SER A 418 -27.40 29.87 -2.39
N SER A 419 -27.55 29.63 -3.69
CA SER A 419 -26.61 29.04 -4.64
C SER A 419 -25.14 29.49 -4.52
N LEU A 420 -24.22 28.52 -4.51
CA LEU A 420 -22.76 28.63 -4.58
C LEU A 420 -22.22 28.71 -6.03
N TYR A 421 -23.04 29.15 -6.98
CA TYR A 421 -22.73 29.21 -8.41
C TYR A 421 -21.68 30.27 -8.82
N ASP A 422 -21.09 31.01 -7.87
CA ASP A 422 -20.22 32.17 -8.15
C ASP A 422 -18.72 31.96 -7.84
N LEU A 423 -18.26 30.75 -7.53
CA LEU A 423 -16.83 30.48 -7.30
C LEU A 423 -16.34 29.32 -8.19
N CYS A 424 -15.59 29.69 -9.24
CA CYS A 424 -14.88 28.88 -10.25
C CYS A 424 -15.66 28.43 -11.51
N PRO A 425 -15.77 29.30 -12.53
CA PRO A 425 -16.30 28.94 -13.85
C PRO A 425 -15.33 28.14 -14.75
N GLU A 426 -14.03 28.10 -14.46
CA GLU A 426 -13.02 27.69 -15.44
C GLU A 426 -12.62 26.20 -15.43
N VAL A 427 -13.19 25.39 -14.52
CA VAL A 427 -12.76 23.98 -14.36
C VAL A 427 -13.68 22.99 -15.09
N TRP A 428 -14.85 23.41 -15.57
CA TRP A 428 -15.84 22.48 -16.16
C TRP A 428 -15.88 22.44 -17.70
N GLU A 429 -15.03 23.20 -18.40
CA GLU A 429 -14.95 23.22 -19.87
C GLU A 429 -13.64 22.64 -20.46
N LYS A 430 -12.86 21.92 -19.64
CA LYS A 430 -11.76 21.05 -20.09
C LYS A 430 -11.92 19.67 -19.47
#